data_AF-A0A7X9FTC9-F1
#
_entry.id   AF-A0A7X9FTC9-F1
#
_cell.length_a   1.000
_cell.length_b   1.000
_cell.length_c   1.000
_cell.angle_alpha   90.00
_cell.angle_beta   90.00
_cell.angle_gamma   90.00
#
_symmetry.space_group_name_H-M   'P 1'
#
loop_
_entity.id
_entity.type
_entity.pdbx_description
1 polymer ?
#
loop_
_entity_poly.entity_id
_entity_poly.type
_entity_poly.pdbx_seq_one_letter_code
_entity_poly.pdbx_strand_id
1 'polypeptide(L)' 'MEKFTIHNSKAIPLPLDNVDTDMIIPAQFLTNISKEGYADALFRRMCEQDPEFPFN' A
#
# COMPACT_ATOMS: atom_id res chain seq x y z
N MET A 1 -7.03 -19.00 -5.40
CA MET A 1 -5.64 -18.51 -5.50
C MET A 1 -5.13 -18.88 -6.87
N GLU A 2 -4.55 -17.92 -7.58
CA GLU A 2 -3.89 -18.17 -8.86
C GLU A 2 -2.47 -18.68 -8.62
N LYS A 3 -1.97 -19.55 -9.50
CA LYS A 3 -0.61 -20.09 -9.38
C LYS A 3 0.40 -18.99 -9.72
N PHE A 4 1.26 -18.65 -8.77
CA PHE A 4 2.39 -17.78 -9.03
C PHE A 4 3.44 -18.51 -9.88
N THR A 5 3.85 -17.92 -10.99
CA THR A 5 4.88 -18.49 -11.89
C THR A 5 5.97 -17.46 -12.14
N ILE A 6 6.06 -16.89 -13.34
CA ILE A 6 6.98 -15.81 -13.69
C ILE A 6 6.14 -14.56 -13.91
N HIS A 7 6.45 -13.49 -13.18
CA HIS A 7 5.81 -12.19 -13.32
C HIS A 7 6.88 -11.15 -13.66
N ASN A 8 6.76 -10.52 -14.83
CA ASN A 8 7.66 -9.46 -15.28
C ASN A 8 6.91 -8.13 -15.26
N SER A 9 7.33 -7.22 -14.38
CA SER A 9 6.73 -5.90 -14.23
C SER A 9 7.75 -4.88 -13.75
N LYS A 10 7.34 -3.61 -13.69
CA LYS A 10 8.16 -2.54 -13.11
C LYS A 10 8.11 -2.63 -11.59
N ALA A 11 9.26 -2.43 -10.95
CA ALA A 11 9.36 -2.31 -9.50
C ALA A 11 9.43 -0.84 -9.08
N ILE A 12 8.90 -0.51 -7.91
CA ILE A 12 8.99 0.80 -7.27
C ILE A 12 9.96 0.66 -6.08
N PRO A 13 11.08 1.39 -6.05
CA PRO A 13 11.97 1.39 -4.90
C PRO A 13 11.34 2.14 -3.72
N LEU A 14 11.37 1.53 -2.54
CA LEU A 14 10.83 2.12 -1.31
C LEU A 14 11.90 2.05 -0.21
N PRO A 15 12.73 3.10 -0.03
CA PRO A 15 13.86 3.09 0.90
C PRO A 15 13.41 3.38 2.34
N LEU A 16 12.57 2.49 2.89
CA LEU A 16 12.03 2.59 4.25
C LEU A 16 12.40 1.35 5.04
N ASP A 17 12.92 1.55 6.24
CA ASP A 17 13.12 0.48 7.22
C ASP A 17 11.93 0.39 8.18
N ASN A 18 11.73 -0.78 8.79
CA ASN A 18 10.71 -1.02 9.82
C ASN A 18 9.28 -0.64 9.38
N VAL A 19 8.91 -0.91 8.12
CA VAL A 19 7.55 -0.70 7.60
C VAL A 19 6.56 -1.56 8.39
N ASP A 20 5.70 -0.93 9.18
CA ASP A 20 4.68 -1.59 10.00
C ASP A 20 3.30 -1.67 9.33
N THR A 21 2.33 -2.30 10.00
CA THR A 21 0.98 -2.49 9.45
C THR A 21 0.21 -1.18 9.29
N ASP A 22 0.43 -0.21 10.16
CA ASP A 22 -0.25 1.09 10.15
C ASP A 22 0.32 2.04 9.09
N MET A 23 1.58 1.83 8.69
CA MET A 23 2.21 2.46 7.54
C MET A 23 1.65 1.91 6.23
N ILE A 24 1.47 0.59 6.13
CA ILE A 24 0.91 -0.05 4.92
C ILE A 24 -0.57 0.33 4.76
N ILE A 25 -1.35 0.21 5.83
CA ILE A 25 -2.77 0.56 5.84
C ILE A 25 -3.18 1.10 7.23
N PRO A 26 -3.53 2.39 7.33
CA PRO A 26 -3.98 2.97 8.59
C PRO A 26 -5.24 2.29 9.13
N ALA A 27 -5.27 2.00 10.43
CA ALA A 27 -6.39 1.29 11.08
C ALA A 27 -7.78 1.92 10.84
N GLN A 28 -7.85 3.25 10.66
CA GLN A 28 -9.10 3.97 10.39
C GLN A 28 -9.81 3.52 9.10
N PHE A 29 -9.06 2.98 8.12
CA PHE A 29 -9.63 2.47 6.87
C PHE A 29 -10.16 1.04 7.01
N LEU A 30 -9.81 0.32 8.09
CA LEU A 30 -10.24 -1.06 8.37
C LEU A 30 -11.65 -1.16 8.97
N THR A 31 -12.49 -0.14 8.74
CA THR A 31 -13.88 -0.06 9.19
C THR A 31 -14.87 -0.51 8.12
N ASN A 32 -14.41 -0.60 6.87
CA ASN A 32 -15.28 -0.97 5.74
C ASN A 32 -15.64 -2.46 5.79
N ILE A 33 -16.93 -2.76 5.62
CA ILE A 33 -17.49 -4.12 5.49
C ILE A 33 -17.73 -4.53 4.03
N SER A 34 -17.48 -3.62 3.07
CA SER A 34 -17.63 -3.89 1.65
C SER A 34 -16.53 -4.83 1.15
N LYS A 35 -16.78 -5.45 -0.01
CA LYS A 35 -15.81 -6.32 -0.69
C LYS A 35 -14.91 -5.55 -1.65
N GLU A 36 -15.09 -4.24 -1.75
CA GLU A 36 -14.21 -3.36 -2.52
C GLU A 36 -12.90 -3.28 -1.72
N GLY A 37 -11.79 -3.70 -2.33
CA GLY A 37 -10.51 -3.80 -1.64
C GLY A 37 -9.98 -2.47 -1.12
N TYR A 38 -8.95 -2.51 -0.29
CA TYR A 38 -8.38 -1.32 0.39
C TYR A 38 -7.28 -0.61 -0.41
N ALA A 39 -7.30 -0.71 -1.75
CA ALA A 39 -6.21 -0.19 -2.59
C ALA A 39 -5.97 1.31 -2.37
N ASP A 40 -7.05 2.09 -2.25
CA ASP A 40 -6.99 3.55 -2.05
C ASP A 40 -6.41 3.98 -0.69
N ALA A 41 -6.29 3.04 0.25
CA ALA A 41 -5.73 3.26 1.58
C ALA A 41 -4.25 2.81 1.70
N LEU A 42 -3.68 2.21 0.65
CA LEU A 42 -2.29 1.75 0.64
C LEU A 42 -1.33 2.94 0.83
N PHE A 43 -0.49 2.88 1.86
CA PHE A 43 0.48 3.93 2.22
C PHE A 43 -0.11 5.33 2.37
N ARG A 44 -1.41 5.43 2.67
CA ARG A 44 -2.15 6.70 2.61
C ARG A 44 -1.55 7.82 3.46
N ARG A 45 -1.06 7.49 4.66
CA ARG A 45 -0.40 8.48 5.55
C ARG A 45 0.88 9.05 4.93
N MET A 46 1.63 8.24 4.18
CA MET A 46 2.88 8.66 3.55
C MET A 46 2.60 9.58 2.37
N CYS A 47 1.65 9.18 1.51
CA CYS A 47 1.14 9.98 0.40
C CYS A 47 0.65 11.38 0.84
N GLU A 48 -0.04 11.46 1.99
CA GLU A 48 -0.54 12.73 2.54
C GLU A 48 0.58 13.60 3.15
N GLN A 49 1.64 13.00 3.67
CA GLN A 49 2.76 13.71 4.31
C GLN A 49 3.79 14.20 3.30
N ASP A 50 4.02 13.43 2.23
CA ASP A 50 5.04 13.71 1.21
C ASP A 50 4.42 13.66 -0.20
N PRO A 51 4.24 14.82 -0.86
CA PRO A 51 3.76 14.89 -2.24
C PRO A 51 4.65 14.16 -3.25
N GLU A 52 5.95 14.00 -2.97
CA GLU A 52 6.90 13.30 -3.85
C GLU A 52 7.02 11.81 -3.52
N PHE A 53 6.18 11.29 -2.62
CA PHE A 53 6.21 9.88 -2.24
C PHE A 53 5.96 8.97 -3.46
N PRO A 54 6.70 7.84 -3.63
CA PRO A 54 6.67 7.02 -4.86
C PRO A 54 5.31 6.42 -5.27
N PHE A 55 4.29 6.50 -4.40
CA PHE A 55 2.94 5.97 -4.64
C PHE A 55 1.88 7.06 -4.91
N ASN A 56 2.26 8.35 -4.98
CA ASN A 56 1.42 9.42 -5.51
C ASN A 56 1.43 9.42 -7.04
#